data_AF-A0A8S3XN56-F1
#
_entry.id   AF-A0A8S3XN56-F1
#
_cell.length_a   1.000
_cell.length_b   1.000
_cell.length_c   1.000
_cell.angle_alpha   90.00
_cell.angle_beta   90.00
_cell.angle_gamma   90.00
#
_symmetry.space_group_name_H-M   'P 1'
#
loop_
_entity.id
_entity.type
_entity.pdbx_description
1 polymer ?
#
loop_
_entity_poly.entity_id
_entity_poly.type
_entity_poly.pdbx_seq_one_letter_code
_entity_poly.pdbx_strand_id
1 'polypeptide(L)'
;MSIKLESTFLAFIVVFICIALVIPSYLIILGILALISSSSSGDEIETGALFPETTKSNWGDKLLVFMTFFAVILCCILIAGMILSNEQSHMAATSSRNVVNCACADIAAWLAVAARELHHSLVPPIDLVFYAYQEDLKNVDTLLGQPILQAIASESGIDLVLDSLADIITESQDLSTKVASLRNISMKAVALAAVASDKINDLAYQIDGLRKQCFPKDTPLCDTLNTHALELKLQFNSILKEQQLLELRTLGVDNLTLAISAAKQELRALPSVILTQTKQIFSETLKIAETKFTAQREF
;
A
#
# COMPACT_ATOMS: atom_id res chain seq x y z
N MET A 1 -12.21 31.89 -53.09
CA MET A 1 -13.46 32.49 -53.60
C MET A 1 -13.79 33.86 -52.98
N SER A 2 -13.18 34.24 -51.84
CA SER A 2 -13.35 35.58 -51.21
C SER A 2 -12.89 36.78 -52.05
N ILE A 3 -11.74 36.69 -52.72
CA ILE A 3 -11.12 37.84 -53.41
C ILE A 3 -11.98 38.38 -54.57
N LYS A 4 -12.78 37.51 -55.21
CA LYS A 4 -13.69 37.93 -56.29
C LYS A 4 -14.92 38.69 -55.77
N LEU A 5 -15.44 38.31 -54.60
CA LEU A 5 -16.57 39.00 -54.00
C LEU A 5 -16.16 40.38 -53.46
N GLU A 6 -14.97 40.48 -52.85
CA GLU A 6 -14.42 41.76 -52.36
C GLU A 6 -14.14 42.75 -53.50
N SER A 7 -13.58 42.28 -54.62
CA SER A 7 -13.31 43.12 -55.79
C SER A 7 -14.59 43.67 -56.43
N THR A 8 -15.66 42.87 -56.45
CA THR A 8 -16.94 43.29 -57.05
C THR A 8 -17.68 44.28 -56.16
N PHE A 9 -17.64 44.08 -54.84
CA PHE A 9 -18.26 45.01 -53.88
C PHE A 9 -17.53 46.36 -53.83
N LEU A 10 -16.19 46.36 -53.87
CA LEU A 10 -15.40 47.59 -53.94
C LEU A 10 -15.66 48.36 -55.23
N ALA A 11 -15.81 47.67 -56.37
CA ALA A 11 -16.20 48.29 -57.63
C ALA A 11 -17.57 48.97 -57.55
N PHE A 12 -18.57 48.34 -56.92
CA PHE A 12 -19.89 48.93 -56.72
C PHE A 12 -19.87 50.17 -55.81
N ILE A 13 -19.08 50.15 -54.72
CA ILE A 13 -18.91 51.31 -53.85
C ILE A 13 -18.26 52.47 -54.61
N VAL A 14 -17.22 52.20 -55.39
CA VAL A 14 -16.55 53.24 -56.20
C VAL A 14 -17.51 53.84 -57.23
N VAL A 15 -18.31 53.01 -57.92
CA VAL A 15 -19.33 53.51 -58.86
C VAL A 15 -20.38 54.38 -58.16
N PHE A 16 -20.81 53.98 -56.96
CA PHE A 16 -21.79 54.74 -56.20
C PHE A 16 -21.23 56.09 -55.73
N ILE A 17 -19.97 56.12 -55.28
CA ILE A 17 -19.25 57.34 -54.91
C ILE A 17 -19.10 58.26 -56.13
N CYS A 18 -18.74 57.71 -57.30
CA CYS A 18 -18.65 58.47 -58.54
C CYS A 18 -20.00 59.11 -58.92
N ILE A 19 -21.10 58.36 -58.87
CA ILE A 19 -22.45 58.89 -59.16
C ILE A 19 -22.86 59.96 -58.13
N ALA A 20 -22.55 59.74 -56.85
CA ALA A 20 -22.81 60.70 -55.79
C ALA A 20 -21.98 61.99 -55.92
N LEU A 21 -20.82 61.96 -56.61
CA LEU A 21 -19.96 63.11 -56.91
C LEU A 21 -20.37 63.88 -58.19
N VAL A 22 -21.17 63.29 -59.07
CA VAL A 22 -21.68 63.95 -60.29
C VAL A 22 -22.64 65.10 -59.95
N ILE A 23 -23.56 64.89 -59.00
CA ILE A 23 -24.55 65.91 -58.62
C ILE A 23 -23.86 67.15 -57.97
N PRO A 24 -22.89 66.99 -57.05
CA PRO A 24 -22.12 68.09 -56.47
C PRO A 24 -21.24 68.84 -57.48
N SER A 25 -20.57 68.12 -58.38
CA SER A 25 -19.72 68.75 -59.40
C SER A 25 -20.54 69.61 -60.36
N TYR A 26 -21.75 69.15 -60.73
CA TYR A 26 -22.69 69.94 -61.53
C TYR A 26 -23.12 71.25 -60.84
N LEU A 27 -23.41 71.20 -59.53
CA LEU A 27 -23.78 72.40 -58.76
C LEU A 27 -22.61 73.37 -58.55
N ILE A 28 -21.38 72.86 -58.41
CA ILE A 28 -20.17 73.70 -58.35
C ILE A 28 -19.96 74.43 -59.68
N ILE A 29 -20.12 73.74 -60.81
CA ILE A 29 -20.02 74.35 -62.14
C ILE A 29 -21.08 75.45 -62.32
N LEU A 30 -22.32 75.19 -61.89
CA LEU A 30 -23.39 76.20 -61.89
C LEU A 30 -23.09 77.39 -60.97
N GLY A 31 -22.51 77.14 -59.80
CA GLY A 31 -22.06 78.18 -58.86
C GLY A 31 -20.92 79.04 -59.42
N ILE A 32 -19.97 78.44 -60.13
CA ILE A 32 -18.88 79.13 -60.82
C ILE A 32 -19.43 79.94 -62.01
N LEU A 33 -20.33 79.36 -62.82
CA LEU A 33 -21.00 80.07 -63.93
C LEU A 33 -21.80 81.28 -63.44
N ALA A 34 -22.48 81.17 -62.30
CA ALA A 34 -23.22 82.28 -61.70
C ALA A 34 -22.27 83.37 -61.12
N LEU A 35 -21.09 82.99 -60.63
CA LEU A 35 -20.05 83.94 -60.19
C LEU A 35 -19.41 84.68 -61.38
N ILE A 36 -19.17 83.97 -62.49
CA ILE A 36 -18.62 84.55 -63.73
C ILE A 36 -19.66 85.46 -64.41
N SER A 37 -20.94 85.07 -64.45
CA SER A 37 -22.00 85.94 -64.98
C SER A 37 -22.16 87.20 -64.13
N SER A 38 -22.03 87.08 -62.80
CA SER A 38 -22.04 88.22 -61.89
C SER A 38 -20.84 89.15 -62.06
N SER A 39 -19.69 88.67 -62.57
CA SER A 39 -18.53 89.52 -62.84
C SER A 39 -18.54 90.14 -64.24
N SER A 40 -19.44 89.72 -65.14
CA SER A 40 -19.48 90.14 -66.54
C SER A 40 -20.51 91.25 -66.84
N SER A 41 -21.34 91.65 -65.87
CA SER A 41 -22.30 92.75 -66.03
C SER A 41 -21.80 94.01 -65.34
N GLY A 42 -20.98 94.77 -66.06
CA GLY A 42 -20.51 96.09 -65.66
C GLY A 42 -19.71 96.77 -66.76
N ASP A 43 -20.36 97.11 -67.88
CA ASP A 43 -20.10 98.37 -68.60
C ASP A 43 -21.21 98.69 -69.64
N GLU A 44 -21.84 99.84 -69.37
CA GLU A 44 -22.41 100.86 -70.26
C GLU A 44 -23.82 100.79 -70.93
N ILE A 45 -24.75 101.51 -70.26
CA ILE A 45 -25.70 102.58 -70.70
C ILE A 45 -26.67 102.33 -71.88
N GLU A 46 -27.99 102.24 -71.61
CA GLU A 46 -29.00 103.30 -71.86
C GLU A 46 -30.45 102.80 -71.65
N THR A 47 -31.14 103.48 -70.74
CA THR A 47 -32.58 103.79 -70.72
C THR A 47 -33.59 102.64 -70.90
N GLY A 48 -34.23 102.21 -69.80
CA GLY A 48 -35.53 101.55 -69.90
C GLY A 48 -35.93 100.66 -68.74
N ALA A 49 -36.69 101.25 -67.81
CA ALA A 49 -37.67 100.61 -66.95
C ALA A 49 -37.23 99.69 -65.79
N LEU A 50 -37.89 99.94 -64.65
CA LEU A 50 -38.16 99.04 -63.53
C LEU A 50 -36.94 98.62 -62.70
N PHE A 51 -36.64 99.39 -61.65
CA PHE A 51 -35.79 98.94 -60.54
C PHE A 51 -36.57 98.01 -59.61
N PRO A 52 -36.29 96.70 -59.56
CA PRO A 52 -36.11 96.00 -58.30
C PRO A 52 -34.67 96.26 -57.83
N GLU A 53 -34.45 96.42 -56.53
CA GLU A 53 -33.16 96.19 -55.87
C GLU A 53 -33.41 96.36 -54.37
N THR A 54 -33.24 95.30 -53.59
CA THR A 54 -32.64 95.33 -52.24
C THR A 54 -32.35 93.92 -51.77
N THR A 55 -31.29 93.34 -52.34
CA THR A 55 -30.15 92.75 -51.62
C THR A 55 -30.33 92.42 -50.12
N LYS A 56 -30.61 91.14 -49.80
CA LYS A 56 -30.13 90.51 -48.54
C LYS A 56 -30.16 88.97 -48.59
N SER A 57 -29.03 88.37 -48.19
CA SER A 57 -28.83 86.94 -47.82
C SER A 57 -28.82 85.89 -48.96
N ASN A 58 -27.63 85.55 -49.47
CA ASN A 58 -27.40 84.32 -50.26
C ASN A 58 -26.15 83.52 -49.82
N TRP A 59 -25.58 83.84 -48.64
CA TRP A 59 -24.46 83.10 -48.04
C TRP A 59 -24.92 81.97 -47.12
N GLY A 60 -26.06 82.16 -46.43
CA GLY A 60 -26.64 81.15 -45.53
C GLY A 60 -27.08 79.89 -46.27
N ASP A 61 -27.76 80.05 -47.42
CA ASP A 61 -28.27 78.91 -48.19
C ASP A 61 -27.14 78.08 -48.81
N LYS A 62 -26.06 78.74 -49.26
CA LYS A 62 -24.87 78.06 -49.78
C LYS A 62 -24.10 77.31 -48.68
N LEU A 63 -23.97 77.90 -47.49
CA LEU A 63 -23.36 77.23 -46.34
C LEU A 63 -24.23 76.06 -45.86
N LEU A 64 -25.55 76.21 -45.86
CA LEU A 64 -26.50 75.15 -45.49
C LEU A 64 -26.41 73.94 -46.44
N VAL A 65 -26.31 74.20 -47.75
CA VAL A 65 -26.11 73.13 -48.75
C VAL A 65 -24.76 72.44 -48.56
N PHE A 66 -23.70 73.20 -48.25
CA PHE A 66 -22.38 72.61 -47.96
C PHE A 66 -22.39 71.75 -46.67
N MET A 67 -23.04 72.23 -45.61
CA MET A 67 -23.12 71.52 -44.33
C MET A 67 -24.01 70.27 -44.42
N THR A 68 -25.11 70.33 -45.17
CA THR A 68 -25.96 69.15 -45.44
C THR A 68 -25.22 68.12 -46.28
N PHE A 69 -24.42 68.55 -47.26
CA PHE A 69 -23.55 67.66 -48.03
C PHE A 69 -22.48 66.98 -47.17
N PHE A 70 -21.79 67.75 -46.32
CA PHE A 70 -20.81 67.22 -45.38
C PHE A 70 -21.44 66.20 -44.42
N ALA A 71 -22.67 66.48 -43.93
CA ALA A 71 -23.41 65.57 -43.08
C ALA A 71 -23.79 64.26 -43.80
N VAL A 72 -24.23 64.32 -45.06
CA VAL A 72 -24.56 63.12 -45.84
C VAL A 72 -23.33 62.26 -46.10
N ILE A 73 -22.18 62.86 -46.46
CA ILE A 73 -20.92 62.13 -46.63
C ILE A 73 -20.51 61.47 -45.31
N LEU A 74 -20.57 62.21 -44.20
CA LEU A 74 -20.26 61.68 -42.87
C LEU A 74 -21.16 60.48 -42.54
N CYS A 75 -22.47 60.58 -42.80
CA CYS A 75 -23.41 59.47 -42.62
C CYS A 75 -23.07 58.26 -43.51
N CYS A 76 -22.70 58.46 -44.77
CA CYS A 76 -22.28 57.36 -45.66
C CYS A 76 -21.01 56.65 -45.15
N ILE A 77 -20.03 57.42 -44.67
CA ILE A 77 -18.79 56.86 -44.08
C ILE A 77 -19.12 56.06 -42.81
N LEU A 78 -20.00 56.58 -41.95
CA LEU A 78 -20.42 55.89 -40.73
C LEU A 78 -21.16 54.59 -41.01
N ILE A 79 -22.07 54.58 -41.99
CA ILE A 79 -22.81 53.37 -42.39
C ILE A 79 -21.86 52.33 -43.00
N ALA A 80 -20.94 52.74 -43.88
CA ALA A 80 -19.92 51.85 -44.44
C ALA A 80 -18.99 51.29 -43.35
N GLY A 81 -18.58 52.12 -42.38
CA GLY A 81 -17.78 51.71 -41.24
C GLY A 81 -18.47 50.68 -40.36
N MET A 82 -19.78 50.85 -40.09
CA MET A 82 -20.56 49.87 -39.32
C MET A 82 -20.68 48.52 -40.03
N ILE A 83 -20.89 48.51 -41.34
CA ILE A 83 -20.98 47.26 -42.12
C ILE A 83 -19.64 46.51 -42.09
N LEU A 84 -18.52 47.20 -42.32
CA LEU A 84 -17.19 46.59 -42.28
C LEU A 84 -16.83 46.06 -40.89
N SER A 85 -17.16 46.82 -39.84
CA SER A 85 -16.88 46.40 -38.46
C SER A 85 -17.72 45.18 -38.05
N ASN A 86 -18.98 45.10 -38.51
CA ASN A 86 -19.87 43.99 -38.21
C ASN A 86 -19.39 42.70 -38.91
N GLU A 87 -18.97 42.81 -40.17
CA GLU A 87 -18.46 41.68 -40.93
C GLU A 87 -17.16 41.12 -40.33
N GLN A 88 -16.21 42.00 -39.95
CA GLN A 88 -14.99 41.58 -39.28
C GLN A 88 -15.27 40.93 -37.91
N SER A 89 -16.24 41.47 -37.16
CA SER A 89 -16.64 40.89 -35.86
C SER A 89 -17.27 39.51 -36.04
N HIS A 90 -18.09 39.31 -37.07
CA HIS A 90 -18.71 38.04 -37.38
C HIS A 90 -17.65 36.98 -37.80
N MET A 91 -16.69 37.35 -38.65
CA MET A 91 -15.58 36.47 -39.01
C MET A 91 -14.69 36.12 -37.80
N ALA A 92 -14.40 37.08 -36.93
CA ALA A 92 -13.64 36.83 -35.70
C ALA A 92 -14.40 35.93 -34.71
N ALA A 93 -15.71 36.11 -34.57
CA ALA A 93 -16.56 35.30 -33.70
C ALA A 93 -16.69 33.85 -34.20
N THR A 94 -16.77 33.65 -35.52
CA THR A 94 -16.85 32.29 -36.10
C THR A 94 -15.51 31.56 -36.04
N SER A 95 -14.41 32.26 -36.33
CA SER A 95 -13.05 31.70 -36.21
C SER A 95 -12.71 31.31 -34.76
N SER A 96 -13.02 32.17 -33.79
CA SER A 96 -12.78 31.88 -32.36
C SER A 96 -13.58 30.69 -31.85
N ARG A 97 -14.85 30.52 -32.24
CA ARG A 97 -15.65 29.34 -31.88
C ARG A 97 -15.06 28.05 -32.43
N ASN A 98 -14.55 28.08 -33.66
CA ASN A 98 -13.93 26.90 -34.25
C ASN A 98 -12.64 26.50 -33.49
N VAL A 99 -11.81 27.48 -33.14
CA VAL A 99 -10.60 27.24 -32.34
C VAL A 99 -10.94 26.68 -30.95
N VAL A 100 -11.97 27.21 -30.29
CA VAL A 100 -12.43 26.70 -28.97
C VAL A 100 -12.97 25.28 -29.08
N ASN A 101 -13.76 24.98 -30.11
CA ASN A 101 -14.28 23.62 -30.31
C ASN A 101 -13.15 22.62 -30.60
N CYS A 102 -12.16 22.99 -31.41
CA CYS A 102 -10.96 22.16 -31.61
C CYS A 102 -10.19 21.96 -30.32
N ALA A 103 -9.97 23.01 -29.52
CA ALA A 103 -9.28 22.91 -28.24
C ALA A 103 -10.04 22.02 -27.24
N CYS A 104 -11.38 22.13 -27.17
CA CYS A 104 -12.19 21.25 -26.34
C CYS A 104 -12.14 19.79 -26.82
N ALA A 105 -12.16 19.54 -28.13
CA ALA A 105 -12.02 18.20 -28.70
C ALA A 105 -10.64 17.60 -28.39
N ASP A 106 -9.57 18.39 -28.51
CA ASP A 106 -8.21 17.97 -28.19
C ASP A 106 -8.04 17.69 -26.70
N ILE A 107 -8.60 18.53 -25.81
CA ILE A 107 -8.58 18.28 -24.36
C ILE A 107 -9.35 17.00 -24.01
N ALA A 108 -10.52 16.78 -24.62
CA ALA A 108 -11.30 15.57 -24.39
C ALA A 108 -10.54 14.32 -24.87
N ALA A 109 -9.90 14.40 -26.04
CA ALA A 109 -9.06 13.32 -26.56
C ALA A 109 -7.84 13.08 -25.66
N TRP A 110 -7.16 14.13 -25.21
CA TRP A 110 -6.04 14.04 -24.28
C TRP A 110 -6.46 13.43 -22.95
N LEU A 111 -7.60 13.83 -22.39
CA LEU A 111 -8.11 13.28 -21.13
C LEU A 111 -8.44 11.79 -21.26
N ALA A 112 -9.04 11.37 -22.39
CA ALA A 112 -9.33 9.97 -22.64
C ALA A 112 -8.05 9.13 -22.78
N VAL A 113 -7.02 9.67 -23.46
CA VAL A 113 -5.70 9.03 -23.58
C VAL A 113 -5.01 8.96 -22.22
N ALA A 114 -4.97 10.06 -21.46
CA ALA A 114 -4.38 10.12 -20.14
C ALA A 114 -5.07 9.17 -19.15
N ALA A 115 -6.40 9.07 -19.18
CA ALA A 115 -7.16 8.12 -18.36
C ALA A 115 -6.83 6.67 -18.74
N ARG A 116 -6.71 6.37 -20.04
CA ARG A 116 -6.33 5.04 -20.52
C ARG A 116 -4.90 4.68 -20.16
N GLU A 117 -3.97 5.62 -20.29
CA GLU A 117 -2.57 5.45 -19.94
C GLU A 117 -2.40 5.29 -18.43
N LEU A 118 -3.12 6.09 -17.62
CA LEU A 118 -3.16 5.91 -16.17
C LEU A 118 -3.71 4.52 -15.82
N HIS A 119 -4.83 4.10 -16.43
CA HIS A 119 -5.39 2.78 -16.18
C HIS A 119 -4.41 1.66 -16.57
N HIS A 120 -3.77 1.76 -17.73
CA HIS A 120 -2.82 0.76 -18.21
C HIS A 120 -1.49 0.78 -17.44
N SER A 121 -1.10 1.92 -16.87
CA SER A 121 0.13 2.06 -16.09
C SER A 121 -0.08 1.67 -14.63
N LEU A 122 -1.28 1.87 -14.07
CA LEU A 122 -1.54 1.62 -12.65
C LEU A 122 -2.09 0.22 -12.35
N VAL A 123 -2.94 -0.33 -13.21
CA VAL A 123 -3.58 -1.63 -12.97
C VAL A 123 -2.58 -2.79 -12.96
N PRO A 124 -1.67 -2.93 -13.94
CA PRO A 124 -0.74 -4.07 -13.96
C PRO A 124 0.23 -4.10 -12.78
N PRO A 125 0.84 -2.98 -12.33
CA PRO A 125 1.64 -2.97 -11.11
C PRO A 125 0.83 -3.33 -9.85
N ILE A 126 -0.42 -2.88 -9.75
CA ILE A 126 -1.29 -3.21 -8.61
C ILE A 126 -1.58 -4.71 -8.59
N ASP A 127 -1.93 -5.30 -9.74
CA ASP A 127 -2.18 -6.74 -9.85
C ASP A 127 -0.92 -7.56 -9.57
N LEU A 128 0.24 -7.09 -10.04
CA LEU A 128 1.53 -7.72 -9.77
C LEU A 128 1.88 -7.68 -8.28
N VAL A 129 1.71 -6.53 -7.62
CA VAL A 129 1.92 -6.37 -6.18
C VAL A 129 0.93 -7.23 -5.41
N PHE A 130 -0.32 -7.30 -5.83
CA PHE A 130 -1.33 -8.16 -5.22
C PHE A 130 -0.96 -9.64 -5.32
N TYR A 131 -0.52 -10.08 -6.50
CA TYR A 131 -0.04 -11.44 -6.71
C TYR A 131 1.19 -11.75 -5.86
N ALA A 132 2.15 -10.82 -5.80
CA ALA A 132 3.33 -10.95 -4.95
C ALA A 132 2.95 -11.06 -3.46
N TYR A 133 2.06 -10.19 -2.96
CA TYR A 133 1.54 -10.30 -1.60
C TYR A 133 0.82 -11.63 -1.35
N GLN A 134 0.02 -12.10 -2.29
CA GLN A 134 -0.68 -13.38 -2.17
C GLN A 134 0.30 -14.55 -2.12
N GLU A 135 1.38 -14.48 -2.89
CA GLU A 135 2.46 -15.48 -2.87
C GLU A 135 3.26 -15.40 -1.56
N ASP A 136 3.59 -14.21 -1.09
CA ASP A 136 4.21 -14.00 0.21
C ASP A 136 3.33 -14.53 1.35
N LEU A 137 2.01 -14.34 1.26
CA LEU A 137 1.00 -14.91 2.19
C LEU A 137 0.96 -16.44 2.19
N LYS A 138 1.25 -17.09 1.07
CA LYS A 138 1.42 -18.55 1.04
C LYS A 138 2.71 -18.97 1.76
N ASN A 139 3.73 -18.12 1.69
CA ASN A 139 5.06 -18.35 2.26
C ASN A 139 5.28 -17.64 3.62
N VAL A 140 4.21 -17.22 4.32
CA VAL A 140 4.34 -16.53 5.62
C VAL A 140 5.03 -17.41 6.67
N ASP A 141 4.91 -18.73 6.60
CA ASP A 141 5.64 -19.63 7.50
C ASP A 141 7.16 -19.48 7.37
N THR A 142 7.68 -19.30 6.16
CA THR A 142 9.12 -19.16 5.91
C THR A 142 9.58 -17.71 6.03
N LEU A 143 8.77 -16.74 5.60
CA LEU A 143 9.10 -15.32 5.61
C LEU A 143 8.95 -14.68 7.00
N LEU A 144 7.98 -15.13 7.80
CA LEU A 144 7.68 -14.60 9.13
C LEU A 144 7.79 -15.66 10.22
N GLY A 145 7.18 -16.83 10.02
CA GLY A 145 7.08 -17.86 11.05
C GLY A 145 8.42 -18.38 11.55
N GLN A 146 9.30 -18.81 10.64
CA GLN A 146 10.65 -19.28 10.95
C GLN A 146 11.55 -18.20 11.57
N PRO A 147 11.64 -16.98 11.01
CA PRO A 147 12.42 -15.91 11.63
C PRO A 147 11.94 -15.53 13.02
N ILE A 148 10.62 -15.44 13.24
CA ILE A 148 10.05 -15.15 14.57
C ILE A 148 10.36 -16.28 15.54
N LEU A 149 10.18 -17.53 15.13
CA LEU A 149 10.52 -18.69 15.95
C LEU A 149 12.00 -18.72 16.32
N GLN A 150 12.88 -18.40 15.35
CA GLN A 150 14.32 -18.33 15.57
C GLN A 150 14.71 -17.16 16.48
N ALA A 151 14.07 -16.01 16.34
CA ALA A 151 14.26 -14.86 17.23
C ALA A 151 13.85 -15.23 18.66
N ILE A 152 12.65 -15.79 18.85
CA ILE A 152 12.17 -16.27 20.16
C ILE A 152 13.13 -17.29 20.74
N ALA A 153 13.56 -18.29 19.96
CA ALA A 153 14.50 -19.31 20.42
C ALA A 153 15.85 -18.72 20.83
N SER A 154 16.36 -17.75 20.06
CA SER A 154 17.65 -17.08 20.33
C SER A 154 17.62 -16.15 21.54
N GLU A 155 16.49 -15.46 21.78
CA GLU A 155 16.35 -14.47 22.84
C GLU A 155 15.91 -15.12 24.16
N SER A 156 15.00 -16.09 24.10
CA SER A 156 14.52 -16.80 25.30
C SER A 156 15.43 -17.96 25.72
N GLY A 157 16.22 -18.52 24.79
CA GLY A 157 16.96 -19.76 25.01
C GLY A 157 16.08 -20.99 25.24
N ILE A 158 14.77 -20.92 24.90
CA ILE A 158 13.81 -21.99 25.21
C ILE A 158 14.15 -23.32 24.55
N ASP A 159 14.73 -23.30 23.34
CA ASP A 159 15.13 -24.51 22.62
C ASP A 159 16.25 -25.25 23.36
N LEU A 160 17.24 -24.50 23.84
CA LEU A 160 18.33 -25.04 24.67
C LEU A 160 17.81 -25.62 25.99
N VAL A 161 16.85 -24.94 26.63
CA VAL A 161 16.24 -25.41 27.87
C VAL A 161 15.44 -26.70 27.64
N LEU A 162 14.63 -26.76 26.59
CA LEU A 162 13.83 -27.95 26.27
C LEU A 162 14.72 -29.15 25.89
N ASP A 163 15.80 -28.93 25.15
CA ASP A 163 16.76 -29.99 24.82
C ASP A 163 17.55 -30.45 26.06
N SER A 164 18.02 -29.51 26.90
CA SER A 164 18.69 -29.86 28.16
C SER A 164 17.76 -30.65 29.10
N LEU A 165 16.47 -30.30 29.13
CA LEU A 165 15.49 -30.97 29.97
C LEU A 165 15.14 -32.38 29.42
N ALA A 166 15.20 -32.58 28.10
CA ALA A 166 15.08 -33.90 27.48
C ALA A 166 16.29 -34.79 27.78
N ASP A 167 17.51 -34.22 27.81
CA ASP A 167 18.71 -34.94 28.22
C ASP A 167 18.63 -35.35 29.69
N ILE A 168 18.23 -34.44 30.58
CA ILE A 168 18.03 -34.73 32.02
C ILE A 168 17.02 -35.86 32.23
N ILE A 169 15.93 -35.90 31.45
CA ILE A 169 14.95 -36.99 31.49
C ILE A 169 15.59 -38.31 31.12
N THR A 170 16.37 -38.33 30.04
CA THR A 170 17.00 -39.55 29.52
C THR A 170 18.03 -40.09 30.52
N GLU A 171 18.86 -39.21 31.08
CA GLU A 171 19.82 -39.57 32.12
C GLU A 171 19.13 -39.99 33.42
N SER A 172 18.03 -39.32 33.81
CA SER A 172 17.25 -39.69 35.00
C SER A 172 16.60 -41.06 34.84
N GLN A 173 16.12 -41.39 33.64
CA GLN A 173 15.58 -42.71 33.32
C GLN A 173 16.66 -43.79 33.42
N ASP A 174 17.83 -43.56 32.82
CA ASP A 174 18.98 -44.48 32.92
C ASP A 174 19.42 -44.68 34.37
N LEU A 175 19.54 -43.59 35.14
CA LEU A 175 19.86 -43.65 36.57
C LEU A 175 18.82 -44.47 37.36
N SER A 176 17.53 -44.25 37.10
CA SER A 176 16.45 -44.99 37.74
C SER A 176 16.53 -46.50 37.45
N THR A 177 16.83 -46.89 36.20
CA THR A 177 17.01 -48.30 35.84
C THR A 177 18.23 -48.93 36.50
N LYS A 178 19.35 -48.20 36.55
CA LYS A 178 20.58 -48.63 37.24
C LYS A 178 20.34 -48.82 38.73
N VAL A 179 19.68 -47.87 39.39
CA VAL A 179 19.28 -47.96 40.80
C VAL A 179 18.36 -49.17 41.05
N ALA A 180 17.37 -49.40 40.18
CA ALA A 180 16.49 -50.55 40.28
C ALA A 180 17.27 -51.88 40.14
N SER A 181 18.25 -51.95 39.24
CA SER A 181 19.11 -53.13 39.06
C SER A 181 20.01 -53.37 40.28
N LEU A 182 20.63 -52.31 40.82
CA LEU A 182 21.49 -52.36 42.00
C LEU A 182 20.70 -52.88 43.20
N ARG A 183 19.49 -52.34 43.43
CA ARG A 183 18.60 -52.79 44.51
C ARG A 183 18.24 -54.27 44.37
N ASN A 184 17.97 -54.74 43.15
CA ASN A 184 17.68 -56.16 42.90
C ASN A 184 18.87 -57.05 43.28
N ILE A 185 20.09 -56.64 42.91
CA ILE A 185 21.33 -57.33 43.30
C ILE A 185 21.50 -57.31 44.82
N SER A 186 21.28 -56.17 45.48
CA SER A 186 21.37 -56.05 46.93
C SER A 186 20.35 -56.95 47.64
N MET A 187 19.11 -57.07 47.15
CA MET A 187 18.12 -57.99 47.71
C MET A 187 18.56 -59.45 47.60
N LYS A 188 19.11 -59.85 46.44
CA LYS A 188 19.67 -61.19 46.24
C LYS A 188 20.86 -61.46 47.17
N ALA A 189 21.74 -60.47 47.35
CA ALA A 189 22.87 -60.55 48.26
C ALA A 189 22.42 -60.71 49.72
N VAL A 190 21.38 -59.98 50.16
CA VAL A 190 20.77 -60.15 51.48
C VAL A 190 20.19 -61.55 51.67
N ALA A 191 19.46 -62.07 50.68
CA ALA A 191 18.91 -63.42 50.76
C ALA A 191 20.03 -64.48 50.87
N LEU A 192 21.09 -64.35 50.07
CA LEU A 192 22.23 -65.26 50.10
C LEU A 192 23.02 -65.16 51.42
N ALA A 193 23.18 -63.94 51.92
CA ALA A 193 23.79 -63.63 53.21
C ALA A 193 23.03 -64.26 54.38
N ALA A 194 21.70 -64.18 54.37
CA ALA A 194 20.85 -64.82 55.38
C ALA A 194 21.06 -66.34 55.38
N VAL A 195 21.05 -66.97 54.20
CA VAL A 195 21.32 -68.41 54.06
C VAL A 195 22.73 -68.77 54.55
N ALA A 196 23.75 -67.99 54.20
CA ALA A 196 25.11 -68.21 54.66
C ALA A 196 25.24 -68.05 56.18
N SER A 197 24.62 -67.02 56.76
CA SER A 197 24.58 -66.80 58.20
C SER A 197 23.88 -67.95 58.93
N ASP A 198 22.77 -68.46 58.40
CA ASP A 198 22.08 -69.62 58.98
C ASP A 198 22.96 -70.86 58.96
N LYS A 199 23.69 -71.10 57.85
CA LYS A 199 24.63 -72.21 57.73
C LYS A 199 25.83 -72.09 58.66
N ILE A 200 26.35 -70.88 58.86
CA ILE A 200 27.45 -70.63 59.80
C ILE A 200 26.98 -70.81 61.24
N ASN A 201 25.77 -70.36 61.58
CA ASN A 201 25.16 -70.59 62.89
C ASN A 201 24.93 -72.09 63.15
N ASP A 202 24.46 -72.84 62.15
CA ASP A 202 24.31 -74.29 62.23
C ASP A 202 25.67 -74.99 62.43
N LEU A 203 26.71 -74.56 61.71
CA LEU A 203 28.08 -75.06 61.91
C LEU A 203 28.61 -74.75 63.30
N ALA A 204 28.40 -73.53 63.81
CA ALA A 204 28.79 -73.15 65.16
C ALA A 204 28.09 -74.03 66.22
N TYR A 205 26.81 -74.34 66.01
CA TYR A 205 26.06 -75.26 66.87
C TYR A 205 26.61 -76.69 66.82
N GLN A 206 26.95 -77.20 65.63
CA GLN A 206 27.58 -78.51 65.47
C GLN A 206 28.95 -78.60 66.15
N ILE A 207 29.77 -77.54 66.04
CA ILE A 207 31.09 -77.45 66.71
C ILE A 207 30.92 -77.40 68.24
N ASP A 208 29.94 -76.64 68.75
CA ASP A 208 29.64 -76.61 70.19
C ASP A 208 29.15 -77.97 70.70
N GLY A 209 28.34 -78.68 69.89
CA GLY A 209 27.94 -80.06 70.15
C GLY A 209 29.13 -81.02 70.22
N LEU A 210 30.09 -80.88 69.30
CA LEU A 210 31.32 -81.68 69.29
C LEU A 210 32.21 -81.38 70.50
N ARG A 211 32.34 -80.10 70.88
CA ARG A 211 33.07 -79.67 72.09
C ARG A 211 32.53 -80.35 73.35
N LYS A 212 31.21 -80.47 73.47
CA LYS A 212 30.55 -81.15 74.61
C LYS A 212 30.79 -82.65 74.66
N GLN A 213 31.16 -83.28 73.55
CA GLN A 213 31.46 -84.72 73.46
C GLN A 213 32.96 -85.03 73.55
N CYS A 214 33.84 -84.04 73.77
CA CYS A 214 35.27 -84.28 73.89
C CYS A 214 35.63 -85.09 75.14
N PHE A 215 36.60 -86.01 74.98
CA PHE A 215 37.16 -86.77 76.10
C PHE A 215 37.99 -85.88 77.03
N PRO A 216 38.07 -86.20 78.33
CA PRO A 216 38.76 -85.37 79.33
C PRO A 216 40.29 -85.25 79.13
N LYS A 217 40.89 -86.04 78.23
CA LYS A 217 42.30 -85.91 77.85
C LYS A 217 42.54 -84.87 76.74
N ASP A 218 41.52 -84.58 75.93
CA ASP A 218 41.61 -83.71 74.75
C ASP A 218 40.95 -82.34 74.97
N THR A 219 40.47 -82.06 76.18
CA THR A 219 39.85 -80.81 76.62
C THR A 219 40.65 -79.55 76.25
N PRO A 220 41.99 -79.46 76.45
CA PRO A 220 42.73 -78.26 76.06
C PRO A 220 42.76 -78.02 74.54
N LEU A 221 42.62 -79.08 73.74
CA LEU A 221 42.55 -78.98 72.27
C LEU A 221 41.15 -78.51 71.82
N CYS A 222 40.09 -79.01 72.47
CA CYS A 222 38.72 -78.60 72.16
C CYS A 222 38.37 -77.19 72.65
N ASP A 223 39.03 -76.68 73.69
CA ASP A 223 38.90 -75.29 74.14
C ASP A 223 39.58 -74.28 73.19
N THR A 224 40.43 -74.75 72.27
CA THR A 224 41.03 -73.91 71.22
C THR A 224 40.01 -73.60 70.09
N LEU A 225 38.93 -74.36 69.98
CA LEU A 225 37.85 -74.12 69.01
C LEU A 225 36.94 -72.98 69.50
N ASN A 226 37.29 -71.75 69.11
CA ASN A 226 36.50 -70.56 69.43
C ASN A 226 35.33 -70.38 68.45
N THR A 227 34.11 -70.66 68.92
CA THR A 227 32.87 -70.49 68.13
C THR A 227 32.44 -69.03 67.95
N HIS A 228 32.96 -68.10 68.76
CA HIS A 228 32.65 -66.66 68.63
C HIS A 228 33.33 -65.99 67.43
N ALA A 229 34.29 -66.66 66.78
CA ALA A 229 34.95 -66.15 65.58
C ALA A 229 34.11 -66.35 64.30
N LEU A 230 32.99 -67.07 64.37
CA LEU A 230 32.12 -67.42 63.24
C LEU A 230 30.92 -66.44 63.10
N GLU A 231 31.08 -65.16 63.42
CA GLU A 231 30.00 -64.18 63.22
C GLU A 231 30.16 -63.46 61.87
N LEU A 232 29.16 -63.61 61.00
CA LEU A 232 29.15 -62.99 59.68
C LEU A 232 28.30 -61.71 59.71
N LYS A 233 28.94 -60.56 59.94
CA LYS A 233 28.27 -59.26 60.02
C LYS A 233 28.21 -58.59 58.64
N LEU A 234 27.05 -58.63 57.99
CA LEU A 234 26.82 -57.97 56.70
C LEU A 234 25.87 -56.77 56.83
N GLN A 235 26.27 -55.61 56.31
CA GLN A 235 25.48 -54.38 56.31
C GLN A 235 24.94 -54.07 54.90
N PHE A 236 23.86 -54.74 54.50
CA PHE A 236 23.15 -54.43 53.24
C PHE A 236 21.81 -53.71 53.47
N ASN A 237 21.30 -53.70 54.71
CA ASN A 237 20.03 -53.07 55.07
C ASN A 237 20.06 -51.53 54.94
N SER A 238 21.23 -50.90 55.03
CA SER A 238 21.36 -49.44 54.84
C SER A 238 21.09 -49.03 53.40
N ILE A 239 21.58 -49.80 52.42
CA ILE A 239 21.39 -49.55 50.97
C ILE A 239 19.91 -49.73 50.58
N LEU A 240 19.22 -50.68 51.20
CA LEU A 240 17.80 -50.97 50.91
C LEU A 240 16.81 -49.95 51.48
N LYS A 241 17.20 -49.25 52.55
CA LYS A 241 16.39 -48.26 53.27
C LYS A 241 16.65 -46.82 52.82
N GLU A 242 17.59 -46.62 51.90
CA GLU A 242 17.96 -45.29 51.46
C GLU A 242 16.81 -44.64 50.67
N GLN A 243 16.17 -43.66 51.30
CA GLN A 243 14.94 -43.02 50.83
C GLN A 243 15.13 -42.34 49.46
N GLN A 244 16.34 -41.86 49.19
CA GLN A 244 16.74 -41.28 47.91
C GLN A 244 16.57 -42.26 46.74
N LEU A 245 16.84 -43.56 46.94
CA LEU A 245 16.67 -44.60 45.91
C LEU A 245 15.19 -44.96 45.66
N LEU A 246 14.33 -44.74 46.66
CA LEU A 246 12.87 -44.89 46.51
C LEU A 246 12.25 -43.68 45.80
N GLU A 247 12.72 -42.48 46.10
CA GLU A 247 12.25 -41.24 45.46
C GLU A 247 12.71 -41.15 43.98
N LEU A 248 13.92 -41.62 43.67
CA LEU A 248 14.42 -41.74 42.28
C LEU A 248 13.56 -42.65 41.38
N ARG A 249 12.82 -43.58 41.97
CA ARG A 249 11.85 -44.45 41.27
C ARG A 249 10.55 -43.72 40.96
N THR A 250 10.18 -42.76 41.80
CA THR A 250 8.93 -42.00 41.71
C THR A 250 9.09 -40.65 41.02
N LEU A 251 10.31 -40.26 40.66
CA LEU A 251 10.54 -39.13 39.77
C LEU A 251 9.66 -39.34 38.54
N GLY A 252 8.67 -38.48 38.38
CA GLY A 252 7.63 -38.57 37.35
C GLY A 252 8.17 -38.28 35.95
N VAL A 253 9.18 -39.06 35.53
CA VAL A 253 9.88 -38.95 34.25
C VAL A 253 8.86 -39.06 33.11
N ASP A 254 7.85 -39.92 33.22
CA ASP A 254 6.80 -40.07 32.21
C ASP A 254 5.95 -38.80 32.05
N ASN A 255 5.58 -38.15 33.15
CA ASN A 255 4.76 -36.93 33.12
C ASN A 255 5.58 -35.73 32.61
N LEU A 256 6.85 -35.65 33.02
CA LEU A 256 7.76 -34.61 32.55
C LEU A 256 8.07 -34.79 31.05
N THR A 257 8.22 -36.03 30.58
CA THR A 257 8.42 -36.34 29.16
C THR A 257 7.23 -35.88 28.33
N LEU A 258 6.01 -36.16 28.81
CA LEU A 258 4.79 -35.74 28.15
C LEU A 258 4.68 -34.21 28.12
N ALA A 259 4.94 -33.53 29.22
CA ALA A 259 4.90 -32.06 29.31
C ALA A 259 5.91 -31.39 28.37
N ILE A 260 7.14 -31.89 28.28
CA ILE A 260 8.16 -31.34 27.37
C ILE A 260 7.79 -31.60 25.92
N SER A 261 7.28 -32.80 25.61
CA SER A 261 6.85 -33.12 24.24
C SER A 261 5.70 -32.23 23.78
N ALA A 262 4.75 -31.92 24.67
CA ALA A 262 3.66 -30.99 24.43
C ALA A 262 4.17 -29.57 24.22
N ALA A 263 5.05 -29.07 25.09
CA ALA A 263 5.65 -27.74 24.95
C ALA A 263 6.46 -27.58 23.65
N LYS A 264 7.21 -28.61 23.25
CA LYS A 264 7.97 -28.63 21.98
C LYS A 264 7.02 -28.66 20.77
N GLN A 265 5.89 -29.34 20.89
CA GLN A 265 4.86 -29.37 19.84
C GLN A 265 4.15 -28.03 19.69
N GLU A 266 3.81 -27.36 20.79
CA GLU A 266 3.22 -26.02 20.77
C GLU A 266 4.17 -24.99 20.15
N LEU A 267 5.45 -25.03 20.53
CA LEU A 267 6.47 -24.15 19.96
C LEU A 267 6.64 -24.37 18.45
N ARG A 268 6.58 -25.63 17.99
CA ARG A 268 6.61 -25.97 16.55
C ARG A 268 5.34 -25.59 15.80
N ALA A 269 4.20 -25.50 16.48
CA ALA A 269 2.93 -25.11 15.88
C ALA A 269 2.82 -23.58 15.71
N LEU A 270 3.66 -22.79 16.40
CA LEU A 270 3.61 -21.32 16.39
C LEU A 270 3.63 -20.70 14.97
N PRO A 271 4.50 -21.12 14.03
CA PRO A 271 4.47 -20.61 12.66
C PRO A 271 3.11 -20.80 11.97
N SER A 272 2.52 -22.00 12.10
CA SER A 272 1.23 -22.32 11.48
C SER A 272 0.06 -21.50 12.04
N VAL A 273 0.14 -21.14 13.33
CA VAL A 273 -0.83 -20.24 13.98
C VAL A 273 -0.67 -18.83 13.43
N ILE A 274 0.57 -18.33 13.32
CA ILE A 274 0.89 -17.03 12.74
C ILE A 274 0.40 -16.95 11.28
N LEU A 275 0.62 -18.00 10.47
CA LEU A 275 0.10 -18.09 9.11
C LEU A 275 -1.43 -17.94 9.07
N THR A 276 -2.12 -18.68 9.92
CA THR A 276 -3.59 -18.69 9.96
C THR A 276 -4.13 -17.32 10.33
N GLN A 277 -3.57 -16.70 11.37
CA GLN A 277 -3.96 -15.35 11.81
C GLN A 277 -3.63 -14.29 10.75
N THR A 278 -2.45 -14.36 10.14
CA THR A 278 -2.03 -13.38 9.12
C THR A 278 -2.92 -13.47 7.88
N LYS A 279 -3.25 -14.69 7.43
CA LYS A 279 -4.20 -14.89 6.31
C LYS A 279 -5.60 -14.38 6.64
N GLN A 280 -6.06 -14.61 7.87
CA GLN A 280 -7.37 -14.12 8.31
C GLN A 280 -7.43 -12.60 8.27
N ILE A 281 -6.48 -11.92 8.90
CA ILE A 281 -6.41 -10.45 8.93
C ILE A 281 -6.34 -9.87 7.52
N PHE A 282 -5.51 -10.45 6.65
CA PHE A 282 -5.42 -10.01 5.26
C PHE A 282 -6.74 -10.18 4.50
N SER A 283 -7.45 -11.29 4.70
CA SER A 283 -8.75 -11.50 4.07
C SER A 283 -9.81 -10.52 4.56
N GLU A 284 -9.74 -10.11 5.82
CA GLU A 284 -10.65 -9.13 6.41
C GLU A 284 -10.36 -7.72 5.87
N THR A 285 -9.09 -7.31 5.79
CA THR A 285 -8.70 -6.00 5.23
C THR A 285 -9.05 -5.90 3.76
N LEU A 286 -8.91 -6.98 2.99
CA LEU A 286 -9.31 -7.04 1.58
C LEU A 286 -10.81 -6.79 1.41
N LYS A 287 -11.65 -7.49 2.18
CA LYS A 287 -13.11 -7.31 2.14
C LYS A 287 -13.51 -5.87 2.50
N ILE A 288 -12.82 -5.26 3.46
CA ILE A 288 -13.05 -3.86 3.85
C ILE A 288 -12.66 -2.90 2.71
N ALA A 289 -11.58 -3.18 1.97
CA ALA A 289 -11.18 -2.38 0.83
C ALA A 289 -12.21 -2.50 -0.32
N GLU A 290 -12.63 -3.72 -0.67
CA GLU A 290 -13.63 -3.96 -1.72
C GLU A 290 -14.97 -3.29 -1.44
N THR A 291 -15.44 -3.35 -0.20
CA THR A 291 -16.70 -2.69 0.23
C THR A 291 -16.61 -1.17 0.16
N LYS A 292 -15.46 -0.56 0.47
CA LYS A 292 -15.24 0.89 0.30
C LYS A 292 -15.20 1.30 -1.17
N PHE A 293 -14.56 0.51 -2.03
CA PHE A 293 -14.50 0.80 -3.47
C PHE A 293 -15.86 0.65 -4.17
N THR A 294 -16.67 -0.31 -3.75
CA THR A 294 -18.04 -0.47 -4.27
C THR A 294 -18.95 0.67 -3.82
N ALA A 295 -18.87 1.09 -2.56
CA ALA A 295 -19.63 2.22 -2.05
C ALA A 295 -19.30 3.55 -2.75
N GLN A 296 -18.05 3.77 -3.18
CA GLN A 296 -17.66 4.96 -3.95
C GLN A 296 -18.13 4.95 -5.41
N ARG A 297 -18.51 3.78 -5.96
CA ARG A 297 -18.99 3.67 -7.35
C ARG A 297 -20.50 3.94 -7.47
N GLU A 298 -21.22 3.95 -6.35
CA GLU A 298 -22.66 4.24 -6.28
C GLU A 298 -23.00 5.73 -6.06
N PHE A 299 -21.98 6.59 -5.98
CA PHE A 299 -22.10 8.06 -5.94
C PHE A 299 -21.51 8.69 -7.21
#